data_AF-Q4QAJ4-F1
#
_entry.id   AF-Q4QAJ4-F1
#
_cell.length_a   1.000
_cell.length_b   1.000
_cell.length_c   1.000
_cell.angle_alpha   90.00
_cell.angle_beta   90.00
_cell.angle_gamma   90.00
#
_symmetry.space_group_name_H-M   'P 1'
#
loop_
_entity.id
_entity.type
_entity.pdbx_description
1 polymer ?
#
loop_
_entity_poly.entity_id
_entity_poly.type
_entity_poly.pdbx_seq_one_letter_code
_entity_poly.pdbx_strand_id
1 'polypeptide(L)'
;MSSPEQLPALSAAGSSSSRVASSHHSPHEASLPFPASAIPGDASAESPRASSMSRSSRASEESAATSPLQRKPDAPMPRLGGRKVLYFVDHSVTAIAYAEGHLMRPSRVRALHALVHSLGLDNAECMTVCHARPATAEEMGAFHRSAYLECLRQAPVICGNPLDEMSLAFQKEFDVPFASQDSDCPLFPEVWALVSSQAGASLACAEALVRGDATVAMNWAGGMHHAAAAHASGFCFVNDIVLCIRRLLRYYQRVLYVDLDVHHGDGVEGAFYGNHRVMTLSLHQFGNGFFPGTGDYPTRETADSFAINVPLPTRTGDAAYLLSFRTALSSVVQCFDPEAMVVQCGADTIAGDLIGRLCVTTLAHTQCVADVLSLERPTVLLGGGGYHVFHTARCWAIHTATALGRTAAQLPLYIPRTDPYYMDYRRECTPKRPTLHVFLDPDVDDPLPLGDSLAFWRQLCCSIQWQMHTARLVRQGFTRTLQLCRQRRAALLRQFATQEAGRESGIGVSGPKRPRSANATDRDANEGVEDRVVSA
;
A
#
# COMPACT_ATOMS: atom_id res chain seq x y z
N MET A 1 -3.86 -44.00 -60.32
CA MET A 1 -3.74 -45.33 -59.66
C MET A 1 -3.02 -45.10 -58.34
N SER A 2 -3.46 -45.54 -57.18
CA SER A 2 -4.80 -45.97 -56.72
C SER A 2 -4.83 -45.78 -55.20
N SER A 3 -5.97 -45.44 -54.62
CA SER A 3 -6.12 -45.19 -53.16
C SER A 3 -6.41 -46.52 -52.39
N PRO A 4 -6.77 -46.54 -51.09
CA PRO A 4 -6.09 -47.40 -50.12
C PRO A 4 -6.97 -48.55 -49.55
N GLU A 5 -6.40 -49.39 -48.69
CA GLU A 5 -7.14 -50.42 -47.91
C GLU A 5 -7.27 -50.10 -46.42
N GLN A 6 -8.12 -50.87 -45.73
CA GLN A 6 -8.97 -50.44 -44.62
C GLN A 6 -9.07 -51.49 -43.49
N LEU A 7 -9.35 -51.00 -42.27
CA LEU A 7 -10.07 -51.70 -41.16
C LEU A 7 -9.36 -52.90 -40.48
N PRO A 8 -9.84 -53.43 -39.32
CA PRO A 8 -11.07 -53.16 -38.52
C PRO A 8 -10.78 -52.85 -37.02
N ALA A 9 -11.65 -53.16 -36.04
CA ALA A 9 -12.91 -52.50 -35.61
C ALA A 9 -13.46 -53.17 -34.31
N LEU A 10 -14.14 -52.42 -33.41
CA LEU A 10 -15.03 -52.89 -32.29
C LEU A 10 -14.35 -53.63 -31.09
N SER A 11 -14.83 -53.67 -29.82
CA SER A 11 -15.98 -53.11 -29.06
C SER A 11 -15.58 -53.00 -27.53
N ALA A 12 -16.00 -51.99 -26.74
CA ALA A 12 -17.23 -51.77 -25.93
C ALA A 12 -17.30 -52.29 -24.46
N ALA A 13 -17.28 -51.36 -23.49
CA ALA A 13 -17.93 -51.33 -22.14
C ALA A 13 -17.59 -49.94 -21.52
N GLY A 14 -18.47 -49.06 -21.05
CA GLY A 14 -19.56 -49.21 -20.06
C GLY A 14 -18.99 -48.98 -18.64
N SER A 15 -19.37 -48.01 -17.81
CA SER A 15 -20.32 -46.87 -17.85
C SER A 15 -19.80 -45.76 -16.88
N SER A 16 -20.40 -44.59 -16.60
CA SER A 16 -21.73 -44.01 -16.89
C SER A 16 -21.63 -42.46 -16.97
N SER A 17 -22.74 -41.70 -16.91
CA SER A 17 -22.74 -40.22 -16.85
C SER A 17 -24.09 -39.68 -16.33
N SER A 18 -24.07 -38.63 -15.50
CA SER A 18 -25.24 -37.81 -15.16
C SER A 18 -24.94 -36.31 -15.35
N ARG A 19 -25.35 -35.76 -16.50
CA ARG A 19 -25.51 -34.31 -16.70
C ARG A 19 -27.00 -33.98 -16.64
N VAL A 20 -27.37 -33.00 -15.82
CA VAL A 20 -28.71 -32.41 -15.82
C VAL A 20 -28.69 -31.17 -16.70
N ALA A 21 -29.59 -31.12 -17.68
CA ALA A 21 -29.92 -29.92 -18.44
C ALA A 21 -31.39 -29.59 -18.18
N SER A 22 -31.71 -28.31 -17.99
CA SER A 22 -33.08 -27.82 -17.85
C SER A 22 -33.41 -26.86 -19.00
N SER A 23 -34.61 -27.04 -19.57
CA SER A 23 -35.08 -26.36 -20.78
C SER A 23 -36.02 -25.20 -20.48
N HIS A 24 -36.12 -24.26 -21.43
CA HIS A 24 -37.11 -23.18 -21.41
C HIS A 24 -38.56 -23.71 -21.42
N HIS A 25 -39.44 -23.07 -20.65
CA HIS A 25 -40.77 -22.67 -21.11
C HIS A 25 -41.36 -21.55 -20.24
N SER A 26 -42.08 -20.62 -20.88
CA SER A 26 -42.82 -19.51 -20.24
C SER A 26 -44.22 -19.96 -19.79
N PRO A 27 -44.88 -19.19 -18.90
CA PRO A 27 -46.33 -19.09 -18.87
C PRO A 27 -46.86 -17.64 -19.00
N HIS A 28 -48.17 -17.54 -19.24
CA HIS A 28 -48.92 -16.33 -19.62
C HIS A 28 -49.33 -15.39 -18.47
N GLU A 29 -49.89 -14.25 -18.91
CA GLU A 29 -50.45 -13.10 -18.19
C GLU A 29 -51.51 -13.39 -17.10
N ALA A 30 -51.65 -12.43 -16.17
CA ALA A 30 -52.95 -11.99 -15.66
C ALA A 30 -52.88 -10.52 -15.17
N SER A 31 -53.69 -9.63 -15.76
CA SER A 31 -53.67 -8.17 -15.51
C SER A 31 -55.10 -7.62 -15.40
N LEU A 32 -55.47 -6.93 -14.31
CA LEU A 32 -56.76 -6.23 -14.09
C LEU A 32 -56.57 -5.07 -13.05
N PRO A 33 -57.45 -4.04 -12.95
CA PRO A 33 -57.31 -2.81 -13.75
C PRO A 33 -57.63 -1.46 -13.00
N PHE A 34 -57.88 -0.38 -13.77
CA PHE A 34 -58.51 0.92 -13.44
C PHE A 34 -57.61 2.12 -13.03
N PRO A 35 -58.05 3.37 -13.29
CA PRO A 35 -58.77 3.88 -14.48
C PRO A 35 -58.15 5.17 -15.07
N ALA A 36 -58.66 5.64 -16.23
CA ALA A 36 -58.22 6.87 -16.90
C ALA A 36 -59.30 7.96 -16.95
N SER A 37 -58.87 9.23 -16.78
CA SER A 37 -59.52 10.49 -17.22
C SER A 37 -58.61 11.67 -16.82
N ALA A 38 -58.50 12.81 -17.52
CA ALA A 38 -58.92 13.23 -18.87
C ALA A 38 -57.98 14.36 -19.37
N ILE A 39 -57.97 14.65 -20.68
CA ILE A 39 -57.31 15.82 -21.30
C ILE A 39 -58.37 16.94 -21.49
N PRO A 40 -58.04 18.24 -21.34
CA PRO A 40 -57.58 19.09 -22.46
C PRO A 40 -56.40 20.01 -22.05
N GLY A 41 -55.67 20.72 -22.92
CA GLY A 41 -55.73 20.91 -24.38
C GLY A 41 -54.54 21.79 -24.84
N ASP A 42 -54.53 22.22 -26.11
CA ASP A 42 -53.42 22.95 -26.78
C ASP A 42 -52.84 24.18 -26.05
N ALA A 43 -51.52 24.36 -26.17
CA ALA A 43 -50.93 25.63 -26.63
C ALA A 43 -49.47 25.47 -27.11
N SER A 44 -49.22 25.91 -28.35
CA SER A 44 -47.91 26.03 -28.99
C SER A 44 -47.01 27.13 -28.38
N ALA A 45 -45.70 26.89 -28.29
CA ALA A 45 -44.69 27.96 -28.20
C ALA A 45 -43.37 27.53 -28.88
N GLU A 46 -42.79 28.43 -29.67
CA GLU A 46 -41.66 28.19 -30.56
C GLU A 46 -40.29 28.29 -29.85
N SER A 47 -39.28 27.58 -30.37
CA SER A 47 -37.89 27.75 -29.95
C SER A 47 -37.12 28.68 -30.91
N PRO A 48 -36.50 29.78 -30.46
CA PRO A 48 -35.62 30.58 -31.29
C PRO A 48 -34.21 29.96 -31.33
N ARG A 49 -33.74 29.66 -32.54
CA ARG A 49 -32.36 29.27 -32.81
C ARG A 49 -31.41 30.44 -32.55
N ALA A 50 -30.35 30.22 -31.77
CA ALA A 50 -29.25 31.18 -31.67
C ALA A 50 -28.40 31.17 -32.96
N SER A 51 -28.14 32.35 -33.51
CA SER A 51 -27.47 32.54 -34.81
C SER A 51 -25.94 32.57 -34.68
N SER A 52 -25.27 31.95 -35.66
CA SER A 52 -23.84 32.11 -35.86
C SER A 52 -23.51 33.51 -36.41
N MET A 53 -22.57 34.20 -35.79
CA MET A 53 -21.91 35.36 -36.41
C MET A 53 -20.39 35.24 -36.32
N SER A 54 -19.79 34.99 -37.48
CA SER A 54 -18.37 35.15 -37.72
C SER A 54 -18.03 36.63 -37.89
N ARG A 55 -16.95 37.11 -37.26
CA ARG A 55 -16.24 38.31 -37.71
C ARG A 55 -14.73 38.11 -37.60
N SER A 56 -14.11 37.98 -38.76
CA SER A 56 -12.70 38.27 -38.97
C SER A 56 -12.46 39.78 -38.90
N SER A 57 -11.35 40.20 -38.28
CA SER A 57 -10.48 41.21 -38.93
C SER A 57 -9.12 41.38 -38.24
N ARG A 58 -8.08 41.27 -39.07
CA ARG A 58 -6.80 42.01 -39.05
C ARG A 58 -5.84 41.83 -37.88
N ALA A 59 -4.73 41.17 -38.20
CA ALA A 59 -3.44 41.42 -37.57
C ALA A 59 -2.93 42.84 -37.88
N SER A 60 -2.14 43.37 -36.96
CA SER A 60 -1.19 44.46 -37.18
C SER A 60 0.16 43.99 -36.64
N GLU A 61 1.17 43.89 -37.48
CA GLU A 61 2.54 43.68 -37.03
C GLU A 61 3.13 45.00 -36.58
N GLU A 62 3.81 45.02 -35.42
CA GLU A 62 4.69 46.14 -35.06
C GLU A 62 5.99 45.56 -34.51
N SER A 63 7.09 45.83 -35.21
CA SER A 63 8.41 45.28 -34.88
C SER A 63 9.16 46.20 -33.92
N ALA A 64 9.51 45.67 -32.75
CA ALA A 64 10.43 46.33 -31.83
C ALA A 64 11.58 45.36 -31.48
N ALA A 65 12.72 45.56 -32.13
CA ALA A 65 13.93 44.80 -31.83
C ALA A 65 14.41 45.13 -30.40
N THR A 66 14.59 44.10 -29.56
CA THR A 66 15.23 44.23 -28.25
C THR A 66 16.31 43.17 -28.06
N SER A 67 17.41 43.61 -27.43
CA SER A 67 18.66 42.88 -27.23
C SER A 67 18.50 41.52 -26.51
N PRO A 68 19.35 40.51 -26.76
CA PRO A 68 19.31 39.24 -26.03
C PRO A 68 19.60 39.44 -24.54
N LEU A 69 18.54 39.42 -23.73
CA LEU A 69 18.64 39.33 -22.27
C LEU A 69 19.28 37.99 -21.89
N GLN A 70 20.50 38.06 -21.35
CA GLN A 70 21.13 36.96 -20.64
C GLN A 70 20.19 36.49 -19.52
N ARG A 71 19.69 35.25 -19.63
CA ARG A 71 18.93 34.63 -18.54
C ARG A 71 19.87 34.47 -17.35
N LYS A 72 19.52 35.08 -16.22
CA LYS A 72 20.10 34.71 -14.92
C LYS A 72 19.79 33.22 -14.67
N PRO A 73 20.70 32.47 -14.03
CA PRO A 73 20.34 31.16 -13.48
C PRO A 73 19.21 31.34 -12.48
N ASP A 74 18.26 30.39 -12.46
CA ASP A 74 17.11 30.43 -11.58
C ASP A 74 17.55 30.50 -10.11
N ALA A 75 16.91 31.37 -9.33
CA ALA A 75 17.26 31.56 -7.92
C ALA A 75 16.95 30.27 -7.12
N PRO A 76 17.78 29.91 -6.11
CA PRO A 76 17.48 28.78 -5.25
C PRO A 76 16.13 28.96 -4.56
N MET A 77 15.22 28.02 -4.79
CA MET A 77 13.85 28.08 -4.29
C MET A 77 13.84 27.97 -2.75
N PRO A 78 13.10 28.84 -2.03
CA PRO A 78 13.17 28.91 -0.59
C PRO A 78 12.62 27.65 0.09
N ARG A 79 13.30 27.18 1.14
CA ARG A 79 12.90 26.03 1.95
C ARG A 79 11.59 26.31 2.69
N LEU A 80 10.51 25.61 2.34
CA LEU A 80 9.33 25.50 3.19
C LEU A 80 9.53 24.38 4.23
N GLY A 81 9.93 24.77 5.44
CA GLY A 81 9.69 23.99 6.67
C GLY A 81 10.38 22.63 6.83
N GLY A 82 11.64 22.65 7.29
CA GLY A 82 12.19 21.71 8.31
C GLY A 82 12.24 20.19 8.10
N ARG A 83 11.54 19.61 7.12
CA ARG A 83 11.48 18.15 6.92
C ARG A 83 12.82 17.61 6.42
N LYS A 84 13.31 16.54 7.06
CA LYS A 84 14.43 15.75 6.55
C LYS A 84 13.87 14.65 5.67
N VAL A 85 14.17 14.69 4.38
CA VAL A 85 13.65 13.73 3.39
C VAL A 85 14.80 12.87 2.85
N LEU A 86 14.63 11.55 2.94
CA LEU A 86 15.51 10.58 2.27
C LEU A 86 14.72 9.85 1.18
N TYR A 87 15.35 9.65 0.02
CA TYR A 87 14.79 8.86 -1.07
C TYR A 87 15.73 7.71 -1.41
N PHE A 88 15.27 6.47 -1.21
CA PHE A 88 16.01 5.27 -1.56
C PHE A 88 15.67 4.82 -2.97
N VAL A 89 16.69 4.63 -3.80
CA VAL A 89 16.57 4.14 -5.18
C VAL A 89 17.75 3.24 -5.53
N ASP A 90 17.45 2.16 -6.24
CA ASP A 90 18.43 1.29 -6.89
C ASP A 90 18.09 1.28 -8.39
N HIS A 91 19.00 1.81 -9.20
CA HIS A 91 18.80 1.90 -10.64
C HIS A 91 18.90 0.54 -11.34
N SER A 92 19.61 -0.43 -10.77
CA SER A 92 19.88 -1.73 -11.40
C SER A 92 18.59 -2.52 -11.60
N VAL A 93 17.73 -2.56 -10.58
CA VAL A 93 16.45 -3.29 -10.63
C VAL A 93 15.38 -2.63 -11.50
N THR A 94 15.53 -1.35 -11.86
CA THR A 94 14.58 -0.67 -12.77
C THR A 94 14.60 -1.19 -14.21
N ALA A 95 15.59 -2.02 -14.56
CA ALA A 95 15.73 -2.64 -15.87
C ALA A 95 14.97 -3.96 -16.00
N ILE A 96 14.61 -4.57 -14.87
CA ILE A 96 14.01 -5.89 -14.80
C ILE A 96 12.59 -5.84 -15.41
N ALA A 97 12.25 -6.87 -16.19
CA ALA A 97 10.91 -7.10 -16.71
C ALA A 97 10.38 -8.42 -16.11
N TYR A 98 9.09 -8.47 -15.77
CA TYR A 98 8.46 -9.67 -15.20
C TYR A 98 8.32 -10.77 -16.25
N ALA A 99 7.71 -10.41 -17.39
CA ALA A 99 7.60 -11.22 -18.59
C ALA A 99 7.30 -10.30 -19.78
N GLU A 100 7.38 -10.82 -21.01
CA GLU A 100 6.89 -10.12 -22.19
C GLU A 100 5.38 -9.85 -22.08
N GLY A 101 4.93 -8.66 -22.48
CA GLY A 101 3.52 -8.25 -22.40
C GLY A 101 3.00 -7.90 -20.99
N HIS A 102 3.72 -8.25 -19.92
CA HIS A 102 3.25 -8.07 -18.53
C HIS A 102 3.01 -6.59 -18.16
N LEU A 103 2.01 -6.36 -17.30
CA LEU A 103 1.56 -5.03 -16.89
C LEU A 103 2.46 -4.41 -15.82
N MET A 104 3.05 -5.21 -14.92
CA MET A 104 4.01 -4.74 -13.93
C MET A 104 5.34 -4.38 -14.60
N ARG A 105 5.68 -3.08 -14.57
CA ARG A 105 6.86 -2.54 -15.25
C ARG A 105 7.74 -1.74 -14.28
N PRO A 106 8.80 -2.34 -13.68
CA PRO A 106 9.77 -1.64 -12.82
C PRO A 106 10.38 -0.37 -13.43
N SER A 107 10.40 -0.26 -14.77
CA SER A 107 10.82 0.95 -15.49
C SER A 107 10.02 2.21 -15.17
N ARG A 108 8.82 2.12 -14.58
CA ARG A 108 8.06 3.26 -14.04
C ARG A 108 8.82 4.02 -12.95
N VAL A 109 9.65 3.33 -12.17
CA VAL A 109 10.54 3.96 -11.16
C VAL A 109 11.71 4.70 -11.83
N ARG A 110 12.18 4.24 -13.00
CA ARG A 110 13.20 4.95 -13.79
C ARG A 110 12.64 6.23 -14.42
N ALA A 111 11.43 6.15 -14.99
CA ALA A 111 10.72 7.32 -15.52
C ALA A 111 10.45 8.34 -14.42
N LEU A 112 10.03 7.89 -13.23
CA LEU A 112 9.92 8.74 -12.05
C LEU A 112 11.23 9.44 -11.71
N HIS A 113 12.34 8.70 -11.59
CA HIS A 113 13.61 9.29 -11.17
C HIS A 113 14.09 10.38 -12.15
N ALA A 114 13.94 10.13 -13.46
CA ALA A 114 14.22 11.13 -14.49
C ALA A 114 13.35 12.39 -14.36
N LEU A 115 12.06 12.23 -14.00
CA LEU A 115 11.14 13.34 -13.78
C LEU A 115 11.45 14.11 -12.48
N VAL A 116 11.80 13.41 -11.40
CA VAL A 116 12.25 14.00 -10.12
C VAL A 116 13.49 14.88 -10.34
N HIS A 117 14.46 14.40 -11.13
CA HIS A 117 15.63 15.17 -11.55
C HIS A 117 15.25 16.38 -12.43
N SER A 118 14.40 16.16 -13.43
CA SER A 118 13.95 17.21 -14.36
C SER A 118 13.13 18.32 -13.69
N LEU A 119 12.53 18.04 -12.53
CA LEU A 119 11.83 19.00 -11.67
C LEU A 119 12.73 19.64 -10.59
N GLY A 120 14.01 19.26 -10.51
CA GLY A 120 14.97 19.75 -9.51
C GLY A 120 14.57 19.42 -8.07
N LEU A 121 13.96 18.25 -7.85
CA LEU A 121 13.50 17.80 -6.54
C LEU A 121 14.61 17.05 -5.77
N ASP A 122 15.57 16.46 -6.49
CA ASP A 122 16.73 15.70 -5.99
C ASP A 122 17.96 16.56 -5.65
N ASN A 123 17.83 17.89 -5.70
CA ASN A 123 18.85 18.80 -5.19
C ASN A 123 19.14 18.46 -3.70
N ALA A 124 20.43 18.37 -3.34
CA ALA A 124 20.88 18.08 -1.98
C ALA A 124 20.38 19.08 -0.91
N GLU A 125 19.93 20.27 -1.30
CA GLU A 125 19.26 21.22 -0.39
C GLU A 125 17.79 20.86 -0.09
N CYS A 126 17.19 19.95 -0.86
CA CYS A 126 15.81 19.46 -0.75
C CYS A 126 15.73 18.06 -0.11
N MET A 127 16.48 17.08 -0.65
CA MET A 127 16.55 15.72 -0.09
C MET A 127 17.92 15.08 -0.31
N THR A 128 18.19 14.00 0.43
CA THR A 128 19.32 13.11 0.14
C THR A 128 18.81 11.87 -0.60
N VAL A 129 19.35 11.63 -1.79
CA VAL A 129 19.15 10.38 -2.54
C VAL A 129 20.15 9.33 -2.04
N CYS A 130 19.65 8.16 -1.69
CA CYS A 130 20.40 7.09 -1.05
C CYS A 130 20.27 5.78 -1.84
N HIS A 131 21.32 4.96 -1.80
CA HIS A 131 21.27 3.56 -2.22
C HIS A 131 21.19 2.67 -0.97
N ALA A 132 20.17 1.80 -0.89
CA ALA A 132 20.07 0.81 0.18
C ALA A 132 20.83 -0.45 -0.19
N ARG A 133 21.40 -1.17 0.79
CA ARG A 133 21.82 -2.56 0.53
C ARG A 133 20.58 -3.44 0.32
N PRO A 134 20.66 -4.49 -0.50
CA PRO A 134 19.63 -5.52 -0.52
C PRO A 134 19.40 -6.14 0.88
N ALA A 135 18.15 -6.53 1.15
CA ALA A 135 17.78 -7.28 2.35
C ALA A 135 18.38 -8.71 2.30
N THR A 136 18.80 -9.23 3.45
CA THR A 136 19.22 -10.64 3.54
C THR A 136 18.01 -11.57 3.58
N ALA A 137 18.22 -12.86 3.26
CA ALA A 137 17.20 -13.89 3.45
C ALA A 137 16.70 -13.96 4.90
N GLU A 138 17.57 -13.68 5.88
CA GLU A 138 17.24 -13.66 7.30
C GLU A 138 16.34 -12.46 7.67
N GLU A 139 16.58 -11.30 7.06
CA GLU A 139 15.73 -10.12 7.26
C GLU A 139 14.34 -10.29 6.64
N MET A 140 14.26 -10.86 5.42
CA MET A 140 12.98 -11.21 4.80
C MET A 140 12.29 -12.36 5.53
N GLY A 141 13.07 -13.30 6.09
CA GLY A 141 12.63 -14.40 6.94
C GLY A 141 12.02 -13.96 8.28
N ALA A 142 12.07 -12.67 8.62
CA ALA A 142 11.33 -12.11 9.74
C ALA A 142 9.79 -12.13 9.52
N PHE A 143 9.31 -12.41 8.31
CA PHE A 143 7.90 -12.62 7.97
C PHE A 143 7.70 -13.81 7.02
N HIS A 144 8.52 -13.92 5.97
CA HIS A 144 8.38 -14.96 4.96
C HIS A 144 8.97 -16.31 5.40
N ARG A 145 8.40 -17.41 4.93
CA ARG A 145 8.95 -18.75 5.17
C ARG A 145 10.28 -18.94 4.44
N SER A 146 11.27 -19.52 5.10
CA SER A 146 12.61 -19.71 4.55
C SER A 146 12.62 -20.55 3.26
N ALA A 147 11.78 -21.58 3.15
CA ALA A 147 11.67 -22.41 1.95
C ALA A 147 11.11 -21.63 0.74
N TYR A 148 10.16 -20.72 0.96
CA TYR A 148 9.63 -19.83 -0.07
C TYR A 148 10.69 -18.82 -0.54
N LEU A 149 11.44 -18.23 0.40
CA LEU A 149 12.57 -17.36 0.04
C LEU A 149 13.68 -18.10 -0.72
N GLU A 150 13.93 -19.37 -0.38
CA GLU A 150 14.89 -20.21 -1.11
C GLU A 150 14.41 -20.47 -2.54
N CYS A 151 13.12 -20.73 -2.77
CA CYS A 151 12.53 -20.83 -4.11
C CYS A 151 12.82 -19.57 -4.95
N LEU A 152 12.54 -18.37 -4.42
CA LEU A 152 12.84 -17.11 -5.09
C LEU A 152 14.35 -16.93 -5.35
N ARG A 153 15.21 -17.37 -4.43
CA ARG A 153 16.68 -17.31 -4.56
C ARG A 153 17.21 -18.26 -5.64
N GLN A 154 16.55 -19.40 -5.85
CA GLN A 154 16.87 -20.40 -6.86
C GLN A 154 16.23 -20.11 -8.23
N ALA A 155 15.50 -19.01 -8.39
CA ALA A 155 14.86 -18.65 -9.65
C ALA A 155 15.77 -18.72 -10.90
N PRO A 156 17.05 -18.30 -10.90
CA PRO A 156 17.93 -18.50 -12.05
C PRO A 156 18.12 -19.97 -12.46
N VAL A 157 18.13 -20.89 -11.49
CA VAL A 157 18.26 -22.33 -11.72
C VAL A 157 16.94 -22.91 -12.20
N ILE A 158 15.83 -22.55 -11.54
CA ILE A 158 14.48 -23.02 -11.89
C ILE A 158 14.11 -22.56 -13.30
N CYS A 159 14.33 -21.29 -13.63
CA CYS A 159 14.09 -20.75 -14.97
C CYS A 159 15.07 -21.30 -16.03
N GLY A 160 16.28 -21.70 -15.62
CA GLY A 160 17.27 -22.30 -16.52
C GLY A 160 17.00 -23.77 -16.87
N ASN A 161 16.32 -24.52 -15.98
CA ASN A 161 15.91 -25.90 -16.23
C ASN A 161 14.54 -26.20 -15.56
N PRO A 162 13.42 -25.74 -16.13
CA PRO A 162 12.11 -25.79 -15.48
C PRO A 162 11.47 -27.19 -15.42
N LEU A 163 12.03 -28.17 -16.14
CA LEU A 163 11.57 -29.57 -16.16
C LEU A 163 12.39 -30.49 -15.25
N ASP A 164 13.37 -29.96 -14.52
CA ASP A 164 14.11 -30.71 -13.50
C ASP A 164 13.21 -31.12 -12.32
N GLU A 165 13.55 -32.23 -11.65
CA GLU A 165 12.79 -32.72 -10.49
C GLU A 165 12.68 -31.67 -9.36
N MET A 166 13.77 -30.92 -9.08
CA MET A 166 13.75 -29.84 -8.09
C MET A 166 12.87 -28.67 -8.56
N SER A 167 12.98 -28.28 -9.83
CA SER A 167 12.18 -27.21 -10.42
C SER A 167 10.68 -27.53 -10.40
N LEU A 168 10.30 -28.77 -10.69
CA LEU A 168 8.92 -29.25 -10.63
C LEU A 168 8.40 -29.32 -9.19
N ALA A 169 9.25 -29.72 -8.23
CA ALA A 169 8.90 -29.70 -6.82
C ALA A 169 8.62 -28.28 -6.31
N PHE A 170 9.48 -27.31 -6.62
CA PHE A 170 9.29 -25.90 -6.25
C PHE A 170 8.04 -25.28 -6.87
N GLN A 171 7.81 -25.49 -8.17
CA GLN A 171 6.60 -25.01 -8.86
C GLN A 171 5.33 -25.56 -8.19
N LYS A 172 5.34 -26.84 -7.78
CA LYS A 172 4.21 -27.49 -7.11
C LYS A 172 4.02 -27.06 -5.65
N GLU A 173 5.10 -26.81 -4.90
CA GLU A 173 5.01 -26.46 -3.47
C GLU A 173 4.50 -25.03 -3.25
N PHE A 174 4.91 -24.08 -4.11
CA PHE A 174 4.63 -22.66 -3.94
C PHE A 174 3.61 -22.08 -4.93
N ASP A 175 3.08 -22.91 -5.83
CA ASP A 175 2.12 -22.52 -6.89
C ASP A 175 2.63 -21.38 -7.79
N VAL A 176 3.95 -21.36 -8.04
CA VAL A 176 4.62 -20.38 -8.90
C VAL A 176 5.07 -21.07 -10.19
N PRO A 177 4.23 -21.15 -11.24
CA PRO A 177 4.57 -21.86 -12.47
C PRO A 177 5.62 -21.10 -13.29
N PHE A 178 6.54 -21.84 -13.92
CA PHE A 178 7.52 -21.24 -14.83
C PHE A 178 6.83 -20.68 -16.08
N ALA A 179 7.10 -19.40 -16.38
CA ALA A 179 6.70 -18.71 -17.62
C ALA A 179 5.21 -18.89 -18.02
N SER A 180 4.32 -19.13 -17.05
CA SER A 180 2.90 -19.25 -17.33
C SER A 180 2.34 -17.90 -17.76
N GLN A 181 1.80 -17.85 -18.98
CA GLN A 181 1.04 -16.69 -19.47
C GLN A 181 -0.26 -16.48 -18.67
N ASP A 182 -0.71 -17.51 -17.94
CA ASP A 182 -1.93 -17.53 -17.14
C ASP A 182 -1.68 -17.22 -15.64
N SER A 183 -0.42 -17.02 -15.21
CA SER A 183 -0.08 -16.64 -13.83
C SER A 183 0.19 -15.14 -13.73
N ASP A 184 -0.34 -14.51 -12.69
CA ASP A 184 -0.06 -13.12 -12.37
C ASP A 184 1.37 -12.90 -11.88
N CYS A 185 1.96 -13.89 -11.18
CA CYS A 185 3.29 -13.83 -10.58
C CYS A 185 4.31 -14.77 -11.28
N PRO A 186 4.66 -14.55 -12.57
CA PRO A 186 5.59 -15.41 -13.28
C PRO A 186 6.99 -15.36 -12.66
N LEU A 187 7.63 -16.52 -12.49
CA LEU A 187 9.02 -16.58 -12.02
C LEU A 187 10.00 -16.19 -13.14
N PHE A 188 10.92 -15.27 -12.83
CA PHE A 188 12.00 -14.83 -13.72
C PHE A 188 13.36 -14.82 -12.97
N PRO A 189 14.50 -14.99 -13.67
CA PRO A 189 15.81 -15.18 -13.02
C PRO A 189 16.19 -14.07 -12.02
N GLU A 190 15.88 -12.82 -12.33
CA GLU A 190 16.25 -11.65 -11.54
C GLU A 190 15.32 -11.36 -10.36
N VAL A 191 14.29 -12.19 -10.09
CA VAL A 191 13.28 -11.93 -9.05
C VAL A 191 13.91 -11.71 -7.68
N TRP A 192 14.92 -12.50 -7.31
CA TRP A 192 15.65 -12.32 -6.05
C TRP A 192 16.32 -10.94 -5.94
N ALA A 193 16.95 -10.47 -7.01
CA ALA A 193 17.62 -9.17 -7.04
C ALA A 193 16.59 -8.03 -6.90
N LEU A 194 15.46 -8.12 -7.61
CA LEU A 194 14.36 -7.19 -7.48
C LEU A 194 13.84 -7.11 -6.04
N VAL A 195 13.40 -8.25 -5.48
CA VAL A 195 12.66 -8.26 -4.20
C VAL A 195 13.56 -7.96 -3.01
N SER A 196 14.82 -8.41 -3.04
CA SER A 196 15.79 -8.07 -2.00
C SER A 196 16.18 -6.59 -2.02
N SER A 197 16.26 -5.95 -3.20
CA SER A 197 16.47 -4.50 -3.31
C SER A 197 15.25 -3.71 -2.79
N GLN A 198 14.03 -4.09 -3.22
CA GLN A 198 12.77 -3.49 -2.72
C GLN A 198 12.65 -3.58 -1.19
N ALA A 199 12.83 -4.78 -0.62
CA ALA A 199 12.78 -5.00 0.82
C ALA A 199 13.91 -4.27 1.57
N GLY A 200 15.11 -4.22 0.99
CA GLY A 200 16.27 -3.52 1.56
C GLY A 200 16.03 -2.02 1.68
N ALA A 201 15.47 -1.40 0.64
CA ALA A 201 15.10 0.01 0.63
C ALA A 201 13.98 0.34 1.65
N SER A 202 12.92 -0.48 1.75
CA SER A 202 11.86 -0.27 2.76
C SER A 202 12.34 -0.48 4.20
N LEU A 203 13.27 -1.42 4.43
CA LEU A 203 13.94 -1.57 5.72
C LEU A 203 14.84 -0.37 6.05
N ALA A 204 15.57 0.17 5.07
CA ALA A 204 16.40 1.37 5.24
C ALA A 204 15.56 2.62 5.53
N CYS A 205 14.38 2.77 4.90
CA CYS A 205 13.40 3.80 5.25
C CYS A 205 13.00 3.73 6.72
N ALA A 206 12.61 2.54 7.21
CA ALA A 206 12.24 2.34 8.60
C ALA A 206 13.41 2.63 9.57
N GLU A 207 14.63 2.20 9.24
CA GLU A 207 15.81 2.51 10.05
C GLU A 207 16.10 4.01 10.14
N ALA A 208 15.96 4.76 9.04
CA ALA A 208 16.23 6.20 9.02
C ALA A 208 15.26 7.00 9.90
N LEU A 209 13.98 6.60 9.95
CA LEU A 209 13.01 7.19 10.87
C LEU A 209 13.35 6.87 12.33
N VAL A 210 13.69 5.61 12.62
CA VAL A 210 14.05 5.16 13.99
C VAL A 210 15.33 5.85 14.51
N ARG A 211 16.29 6.17 13.63
CA ARG A 211 17.50 6.94 13.97
C ARG A 211 17.27 8.45 14.10
N GLY A 212 16.17 8.99 13.58
CA GLY A 212 15.94 10.44 13.49
C GLY A 212 16.72 11.14 12.36
N ASP A 213 17.26 10.35 11.43
CA ASP A 213 17.95 10.83 10.22
C ASP A 213 16.96 11.45 9.25
N ALA A 214 15.72 10.94 9.22
CA ALA A 214 14.63 11.38 8.37
C ALA A 214 13.34 11.66 9.18
N THR A 215 12.52 12.61 8.71
CA THR A 215 11.11 12.72 9.08
C THR A 215 10.19 12.05 8.05
N VAL A 216 10.64 12.03 6.78
CA VAL A 216 9.99 11.28 5.69
C VAL A 216 11.05 10.47 4.95
N ALA A 217 10.81 9.18 4.74
CA ALA A 217 11.67 8.31 3.94
C ALA A 217 10.85 7.67 2.80
N MET A 218 11.41 7.59 1.60
CA MET A 218 10.67 7.18 0.40
C MET A 218 11.33 5.99 -0.30
N ASN A 219 10.53 4.99 -0.69
CA ASN A 219 10.94 3.89 -1.57
C ASN A 219 9.83 3.60 -2.61
N TRP A 220 9.90 4.27 -3.75
CA TRP A 220 8.94 4.11 -4.85
C TRP A 220 9.04 2.77 -5.60
N ALA A 221 10.06 1.94 -5.31
CA ALA A 221 10.15 0.59 -5.85
C ALA A 221 9.41 -0.45 -4.99
N GLY A 222 9.21 -0.19 -3.70
CA GLY A 222 8.44 -1.04 -2.77
C GLY A 222 6.94 -0.77 -2.81
N GLY A 223 6.22 -1.25 -1.80
CA GLY A 223 4.75 -1.17 -1.73
C GLY A 223 4.04 -2.44 -2.19
N MET A 224 4.70 -3.59 -2.14
CA MET A 224 4.22 -4.87 -2.67
C MET A 224 3.25 -5.56 -1.68
N HIS A 225 2.06 -4.98 -1.54
CA HIS A 225 1.12 -5.27 -0.44
C HIS A 225 0.44 -6.65 -0.46
N HIS A 226 0.30 -7.30 -1.61
CA HIS A 226 -0.40 -8.59 -1.76
C HIS A 226 0.42 -9.82 -1.34
N ALA A 227 1.73 -9.69 -1.21
CA ALA A 227 2.60 -10.83 -0.92
C ALA A 227 2.28 -11.43 0.47
N ALA A 228 1.94 -12.72 0.49
CA ALA A 228 1.70 -13.47 1.72
C ALA A 228 3.02 -14.02 2.29
N ALA A 229 2.97 -14.61 3.49
CA ALA A 229 4.16 -15.16 4.16
C ALA A 229 4.80 -16.38 3.46
N ALA A 230 4.13 -16.98 2.47
CA ALA A 230 4.55 -18.25 1.87
C ALA A 230 4.18 -18.43 0.38
N HIS A 231 3.62 -17.42 -0.28
CA HIS A 231 3.29 -17.45 -1.71
C HIS A 231 3.28 -16.02 -2.27
N ALA A 232 3.47 -15.92 -3.58
CA ALA A 232 3.28 -14.69 -4.34
C ALA A 232 1.79 -14.50 -4.68
N SER A 233 1.37 -13.25 -4.84
CA SER A 233 -0.01 -12.88 -5.21
C SER A 233 -0.01 -11.46 -5.76
N GLY A 234 -0.82 -11.15 -6.78
CA GLY A 234 -1.03 -9.78 -7.28
C GLY A 234 0.27 -9.06 -7.66
N PHE A 235 1.13 -9.72 -8.44
CA PHE A 235 2.48 -9.25 -8.81
C PHE A 235 3.48 -9.12 -7.64
N CYS A 236 3.10 -9.46 -6.41
CA CYS A 236 3.90 -9.26 -5.20
C CYS A 236 4.51 -10.58 -4.73
N PHE A 237 5.85 -10.67 -4.73
CA PHE A 237 6.58 -11.84 -4.19
C PHE A 237 7.03 -11.66 -2.73
N VAL A 238 7.48 -10.48 -2.32
CA VAL A 238 7.94 -10.19 -0.95
C VAL A 238 7.25 -8.94 -0.44
N ASN A 239 6.58 -9.06 0.71
CA ASN A 239 5.90 -7.96 1.39
C ASN A 239 6.89 -7.04 2.12
N ASP A 240 7.49 -6.10 1.40
CA ASP A 240 8.44 -5.12 1.93
C ASP A 240 7.79 -4.20 2.99
N ILE A 241 6.47 -4.00 2.88
CA ILE A 241 5.66 -3.20 3.81
C ILE A 241 5.60 -3.86 5.19
N VAL A 242 5.28 -5.15 5.27
CA VAL A 242 5.25 -5.90 6.52
C VAL A 242 6.62 -5.91 7.20
N LEU A 243 7.71 -6.04 6.43
CA LEU A 243 9.08 -5.95 6.94
C LEU A 243 9.40 -4.55 7.50
N CYS A 244 8.99 -3.49 6.78
CA CYS A 244 9.11 -2.09 7.22
C CYS A 244 8.33 -1.84 8.53
N ILE A 245 7.06 -2.23 8.61
CA ILE A 245 6.23 -2.08 9.82
C ILE A 245 6.83 -2.86 10.99
N ARG A 246 7.26 -4.12 10.78
CA ARG A 246 7.95 -4.92 11.82
C ARG A 246 9.25 -4.29 12.30
N ARG A 247 9.95 -3.52 11.46
CA ARG A 247 11.13 -2.74 11.85
C ARG A 247 10.73 -1.52 12.70
N LEU A 248 9.72 -0.76 12.28
CA LEU A 248 9.18 0.39 13.03
C LEU A 248 8.64 -0.01 14.41
N LEU A 249 7.98 -1.17 14.52
CA LEU A 249 7.46 -1.74 15.77
C LEU A 249 8.54 -2.11 16.81
N ARG A 250 9.84 -2.02 16.47
CA ARG A 250 10.91 -2.11 17.48
C ARG A 250 11.07 -0.84 18.30
N TYR A 251 10.53 0.29 17.83
CA TYR A 251 10.67 1.60 18.45
C TYR A 251 9.32 2.27 18.74
N TYR A 252 8.42 2.29 17.75
CA TYR A 252 7.09 2.89 17.86
C TYR A 252 6.06 1.88 18.38
N GLN A 253 5.20 2.29 19.30
CA GLN A 253 4.18 1.42 19.90
C GLN A 253 2.96 1.24 19.00
N ARG A 254 2.64 2.24 18.17
CA ARG A 254 1.48 2.27 17.26
C ARG A 254 1.91 2.77 15.88
N VAL A 255 1.81 1.90 14.88
CA VAL A 255 2.11 2.22 13.47
C VAL A 255 0.81 2.21 12.68
N LEU A 256 0.51 3.29 11.96
CA LEU A 256 -0.60 3.32 11.00
C LEU A 256 -0.08 2.94 9.63
N TYR A 257 -0.70 1.94 9.01
CA TYR A 257 -0.57 1.64 7.59
C TYR A 257 -1.74 2.28 6.84
N VAL A 258 -1.45 3.12 5.85
CA VAL A 258 -2.43 3.70 4.93
C VAL A 258 -2.16 3.13 3.54
N ASP A 259 -3.20 2.58 2.92
CA ASP A 259 -3.16 2.00 1.58
C ASP A 259 -4.07 2.80 0.65
N LEU A 260 -3.51 3.31 -0.44
CA LEU A 260 -4.18 4.14 -1.45
C LEU A 260 -4.26 3.43 -2.82
N ASP A 261 -3.74 2.21 -2.92
CA ASP A 261 -3.85 1.35 -4.11
C ASP A 261 -5.31 1.09 -4.49
N VAL A 262 -5.57 0.77 -5.75
CA VAL A 262 -6.94 0.43 -6.16
C VAL A 262 -7.37 -0.94 -5.62
N HIS A 263 -6.43 -1.81 -5.25
CA HIS A 263 -6.67 -3.13 -4.69
C HIS A 263 -6.61 -3.11 -3.16
N HIS A 264 -7.33 -4.03 -2.51
CA HIS A 264 -7.26 -4.18 -1.06
C HIS A 264 -5.87 -4.67 -0.62
N GLY A 265 -5.26 -4.02 0.37
CA GLY A 265 -3.96 -4.38 0.98
C GLY A 265 -3.97 -5.64 1.84
N ASP A 266 -4.53 -6.72 1.31
CA ASP A 266 -4.84 -7.98 1.97
C ASP A 266 -3.64 -8.68 2.63
N GLY A 267 -2.47 -8.70 1.98
CA GLY A 267 -1.25 -9.29 2.54
C GLY A 267 -0.73 -8.54 3.77
N VAL A 268 -0.94 -7.22 3.84
CA VAL A 268 -0.57 -6.39 5.01
C VAL A 268 -1.63 -6.51 6.10
N GLU A 269 -2.92 -6.48 5.75
CA GLU A 269 -4.02 -6.74 6.70
C GLU A 269 -3.85 -8.10 7.36
N GLY A 270 -3.73 -9.17 6.58
CA GLY A 270 -3.58 -10.55 7.08
C GLY A 270 -2.34 -10.74 7.96
N ALA A 271 -1.24 -10.03 7.68
CA ALA A 271 -0.02 -10.08 8.48
C ALA A 271 -0.15 -9.40 9.87
N PHE A 272 -1.12 -8.50 10.04
CA PHE A 272 -1.34 -7.74 11.27
C PHE A 272 -2.75 -7.87 11.85
N TYR A 273 -3.58 -8.77 11.34
CA TYR A 273 -4.95 -8.99 11.81
C TYR A 273 -4.99 -9.24 13.33
N GLY A 274 -5.73 -8.41 14.07
CA GLY A 274 -5.84 -8.46 15.53
C GLY A 274 -4.64 -7.90 16.30
N ASN A 275 -3.60 -7.40 15.62
CA ASN A 275 -2.44 -6.81 16.27
C ASN A 275 -2.69 -5.33 16.60
N HIS A 276 -3.13 -5.07 17.83
CA HIS A 276 -3.44 -3.74 18.35
C HIS A 276 -2.32 -2.67 18.27
N ARG A 277 -1.10 -3.02 17.83
CA ARG A 277 0.01 -2.09 17.59
C ARG A 277 0.11 -1.61 16.15
N VAL A 278 -0.65 -2.21 15.24
CA VAL A 278 -0.78 -1.77 13.85
C VAL A 278 -2.26 -1.51 13.59
N MET A 279 -2.55 -0.47 12.84
CA MET A 279 -3.87 -0.27 12.27
C MET A 279 -3.69 -0.17 10.76
N THR A 280 -4.42 -0.96 9.99
CA THR A 280 -4.48 -0.81 8.52
C THR A 280 -5.67 0.09 8.16
N LEU A 281 -5.50 0.89 7.12
CA LEU A 281 -6.54 1.72 6.53
C LEU A 281 -6.41 1.59 5.01
N SER A 282 -7.33 0.89 4.35
CA SER A 282 -7.29 0.66 2.90
C SER A 282 -8.51 1.25 2.20
N LEU A 283 -8.27 2.05 1.16
CA LEU A 283 -9.30 2.56 0.25
C LEU A 283 -9.11 1.91 -1.10
N HIS A 284 -10.02 1.02 -1.48
CA HIS A 284 -9.85 0.17 -2.67
C HIS A 284 -11.18 -0.01 -3.40
N GLN A 285 -11.10 -0.35 -4.67
CA GLN A 285 -12.27 -0.75 -5.45
C GLN A 285 -12.77 -2.12 -4.98
N PHE A 286 -14.09 -2.27 -4.81
CA PHE A 286 -14.69 -3.50 -4.30
C PHE A 286 -15.97 -3.91 -5.06
N GLY A 287 -16.28 -5.21 -5.02
CA GLY A 287 -17.41 -5.81 -5.72
C GLY A 287 -17.07 -6.31 -7.14
N ASN A 288 -18.07 -6.89 -7.81
CA ASN A 288 -17.98 -7.40 -9.19
C ASN A 288 -16.81 -8.37 -9.49
N GLY A 289 -16.32 -9.09 -8.46
CA GLY A 289 -15.18 -10.00 -8.59
C GLY A 289 -13.82 -9.30 -8.74
N PHE A 290 -13.71 -8.03 -8.39
CA PHE A 290 -12.43 -7.31 -8.43
C PHE A 290 -11.43 -7.90 -7.42
N PHE A 291 -10.17 -8.04 -7.85
CA PHE A 291 -9.09 -8.61 -7.06
C PHE A 291 -8.74 -7.71 -5.85
N PRO A 292 -8.39 -8.27 -4.67
CA PRO A 292 -8.28 -9.69 -4.31
C PRO A 292 -9.59 -10.33 -3.82
N GLY A 293 -10.73 -9.64 -3.91
CA GLY A 293 -12.02 -10.14 -3.42
C GLY A 293 -12.20 -10.08 -1.89
N THR A 294 -11.26 -9.48 -1.17
CA THR A 294 -11.34 -9.18 0.27
C THR A 294 -11.43 -7.65 0.49
N GLY A 295 -11.60 -7.20 1.74
CA GLY A 295 -11.70 -5.76 2.05
C GLY A 295 -13.13 -5.21 2.19
N ASP A 296 -14.16 -6.06 2.36
CA ASP A 296 -15.53 -5.58 2.63
C ASP A 296 -15.61 -4.81 3.97
N TYR A 297 -16.73 -4.11 4.19
CA TYR A 297 -16.99 -3.37 5.41
C TYR A 297 -16.85 -4.27 6.65
N PRO A 298 -15.96 -3.93 7.59
CA PRO A 298 -15.81 -4.69 8.82
C PRO A 298 -17.10 -4.67 9.65
N THR A 299 -17.43 -5.84 10.20
CA THR A 299 -18.60 -6.04 11.04
C THR A 299 -18.26 -5.80 12.52
N ARG A 300 -19.25 -5.96 13.41
CA ARG A 300 -19.03 -5.87 14.86
C ARG A 300 -18.13 -7.01 15.36
N GLU A 301 -18.20 -8.17 14.73
CA GLU A 301 -17.47 -9.39 15.06
C GLU A 301 -16.00 -9.30 14.64
N THR A 302 -15.68 -8.49 13.63
CA THR A 302 -14.31 -8.18 13.19
C THR A 302 -13.80 -6.84 13.75
N ALA A 303 -14.46 -6.26 14.74
CA ALA A 303 -14.13 -4.90 15.22
C ALA A 303 -12.81 -4.81 15.99
N ASP A 304 -12.22 -5.95 16.37
CA ASP A 304 -10.90 -6.10 16.98
C ASP A 304 -9.80 -6.48 15.98
N SER A 305 -10.10 -6.55 14.67
CA SER A 305 -9.09 -6.78 13.62
C SER A 305 -8.03 -5.67 13.54
N PHE A 306 -8.39 -4.45 13.97
CA PHE A 306 -7.64 -3.20 13.74
C PHE A 306 -7.46 -2.85 12.25
N ALA A 307 -8.36 -3.32 11.38
CA ALA A 307 -8.28 -3.10 9.95
C ALA A 307 -9.48 -2.32 9.39
N ILE A 308 -9.25 -1.07 8.99
CA ILE A 308 -10.28 -0.14 8.53
C ILE A 308 -10.38 -0.23 7.00
N ASN A 309 -11.41 -0.93 6.52
CA ASN A 309 -11.64 -1.04 5.09
C ASN A 309 -12.69 -0.07 4.58
N VAL A 310 -12.39 0.50 3.42
CA VAL A 310 -13.20 1.49 2.71
C VAL A 310 -13.45 0.97 1.29
N PRO A 311 -14.38 0.01 1.12
CA PRO A 311 -14.74 -0.50 -0.20
C PRO A 311 -15.45 0.57 -1.03
N LEU A 312 -14.92 0.86 -2.21
CA LEU A 312 -15.41 1.87 -3.14
C LEU A 312 -15.99 1.25 -4.41
N PRO A 313 -17.13 1.74 -4.92
CA PRO A 313 -17.63 1.30 -6.22
C PRO A 313 -16.72 1.78 -7.36
N THR A 314 -16.75 1.05 -8.47
CA THR A 314 -16.26 1.49 -9.78
C THR A 314 -16.75 2.92 -10.08
N ARG A 315 -15.90 3.73 -10.74
CA ARG A 315 -16.13 5.14 -11.08
C ARG A 315 -16.19 6.12 -9.88
N THR A 316 -15.83 5.72 -8.66
CA THR A 316 -15.73 6.68 -7.54
C THR A 316 -14.79 7.84 -7.89
N GLY A 317 -15.31 9.07 -7.82
CA GLY A 317 -14.57 10.28 -8.14
C GLY A 317 -13.98 11.01 -6.92
N ASP A 318 -13.09 11.97 -7.19
CA ASP A 318 -12.35 12.81 -6.23
C ASP A 318 -13.12 13.20 -4.95
N ALA A 319 -14.31 13.78 -5.11
CA ALA A 319 -15.09 14.30 -3.98
C ALA A 319 -15.50 13.21 -2.98
N ALA A 320 -15.88 12.03 -3.47
CA ALA A 320 -16.25 10.89 -2.64
C ALA A 320 -15.02 10.19 -2.07
N TYR A 321 -13.97 10.01 -2.87
CA TYR A 321 -12.70 9.43 -2.43
C TYR A 321 -12.10 10.23 -1.25
N LEU A 322 -11.97 11.55 -1.40
CA LEU A 322 -11.45 12.44 -0.37
C LEU A 322 -12.35 12.51 0.88
N LEU A 323 -13.68 12.48 0.71
CA LEU A 323 -14.61 12.49 1.83
C LEU A 323 -14.47 11.21 2.67
N SER A 324 -14.45 10.04 2.03
CA SER A 324 -14.24 8.74 2.70
C SER A 324 -12.87 8.66 3.36
N PHE A 325 -11.80 9.07 2.65
CA PHE A 325 -10.44 9.12 3.17
C PHE A 325 -10.34 9.95 4.45
N ARG A 326 -10.80 11.20 4.41
CA ARG A 326 -10.71 12.13 5.54
C ARG A 326 -11.56 11.69 6.73
N THR A 327 -12.72 11.08 6.46
CA THR A 327 -13.60 10.51 7.49
C THR A 327 -12.88 9.37 8.23
N ALA A 328 -12.26 8.46 7.49
CA ALA A 328 -11.54 7.34 8.06
C ALA A 328 -10.25 7.77 8.78
N LEU A 329 -9.39 8.56 8.12
CA LEU A 329 -8.12 9.05 8.70
C LEU A 329 -8.34 9.86 9.99
N SER A 330 -9.32 10.78 10.00
CA SER A 330 -9.64 11.58 11.20
C SER A 330 -10.09 10.70 12.36
N SER A 331 -10.93 9.70 12.07
CA SER A 331 -11.39 8.72 13.07
C SER A 331 -10.21 7.91 13.64
N VAL A 332 -9.34 7.38 12.77
CA VAL A 332 -8.13 6.63 13.12
C VAL A 332 -7.21 7.47 14.01
N VAL A 333 -6.88 8.70 13.61
CA VAL A 333 -5.98 9.58 14.37
C VAL A 333 -6.53 9.87 15.77
N GLN A 334 -7.82 10.13 15.90
CA GLN A 334 -8.46 10.39 17.20
C GLN A 334 -8.42 9.15 18.13
N CYS A 335 -8.63 7.96 17.57
CA CYS A 335 -8.85 6.73 18.36
C CYS A 335 -7.56 5.96 18.61
N PHE A 336 -6.78 5.74 17.56
CA PHE A 336 -5.53 4.97 17.57
C PHE A 336 -4.31 5.85 17.92
N ASP A 337 -4.26 7.10 17.45
CA ASP A 337 -3.14 8.04 17.68
C ASP A 337 -1.77 7.42 17.33
N PRO A 338 -1.47 7.25 16.03
CA PRO A 338 -0.24 6.60 15.57
C PRO A 338 1.00 7.44 15.90
N GLU A 339 2.11 6.74 16.15
CA GLU A 339 3.41 7.33 16.46
C GLU A 339 4.35 7.37 15.25
N ALA A 340 4.12 6.48 14.27
CA ALA A 340 4.75 6.46 12.95
C ALA A 340 3.75 5.95 11.91
N MET A 341 4.02 6.23 10.63
CA MET A 341 3.11 5.93 9.52
C MET A 341 3.86 5.28 8.35
N VAL A 342 3.19 4.38 7.64
CA VAL A 342 3.63 3.81 6.36
C VAL A 342 2.48 4.02 5.38
N VAL A 343 2.75 4.70 4.26
CA VAL A 343 1.77 5.00 3.22
C VAL A 343 2.17 4.28 1.95
N GLN A 344 1.36 3.33 1.51
CA GLN A 344 1.41 2.76 0.16
C GLN A 344 0.68 3.74 -0.76
N CYS A 345 1.28 4.05 -1.92
CA CYS A 345 0.80 5.09 -2.83
C CYS A 345 0.55 4.53 -4.24
N GLY A 346 -0.13 3.40 -4.34
CA GLY A 346 -0.52 2.74 -5.58
C GLY A 346 -1.16 3.72 -6.55
N ALA A 347 -0.59 3.81 -7.75
CA ALA A 347 -0.97 4.82 -8.74
C ALA A 347 -2.03 4.32 -9.73
N ASP A 348 -2.48 3.07 -9.59
CA ASP A 348 -3.60 2.48 -10.33
C ASP A 348 -4.99 2.94 -9.85
N THR A 349 -5.07 3.57 -8.69
CA THR A 349 -6.24 4.37 -8.28
C THR A 349 -6.52 5.54 -9.23
N ILE A 350 -5.52 6.04 -9.96
CA ILE A 350 -5.64 7.23 -10.80
C ILE A 350 -6.31 6.91 -12.14
N ALA A 351 -7.19 7.82 -12.59
CA ALA A 351 -7.87 7.75 -13.88
C ALA A 351 -6.90 7.49 -15.06
N GLY A 352 -7.36 6.70 -16.03
CA GLY A 352 -6.53 6.25 -17.17
C GLY A 352 -5.50 5.16 -16.84
N ASP A 353 -5.58 4.51 -15.67
CA ASP A 353 -4.85 3.27 -15.41
C ASP A 353 -5.42 2.07 -16.20
N LEU A 354 -4.59 1.05 -16.44
CA LEU A 354 -4.94 -0.11 -17.25
C LEU A 354 -5.80 -1.15 -16.49
N ILE A 355 -5.69 -1.25 -15.16
CA ILE A 355 -6.44 -2.19 -14.32
C ILE A 355 -7.50 -1.48 -13.46
N GLY A 356 -7.13 -0.38 -12.81
CA GLY A 356 -8.04 0.39 -11.95
C GLY A 356 -9.21 0.98 -12.72
N ARG A 357 -10.36 1.13 -12.06
CA ARG A 357 -11.59 1.72 -12.65
C ARG A 357 -12.21 2.77 -11.73
N LEU A 358 -11.39 3.42 -10.91
CA LEU A 358 -11.79 4.61 -10.14
C LEU A 358 -11.50 5.88 -10.96
N CYS A 359 -12.23 6.96 -10.68
CA CYS A 359 -12.12 8.24 -11.37
C CYS A 359 -11.41 9.27 -10.48
N VAL A 360 -10.25 8.89 -9.93
CA VAL A 360 -9.47 9.73 -9.03
C VAL A 360 -8.38 10.46 -9.80
N THR A 361 -8.30 11.78 -9.67
CA THR A 361 -7.24 12.59 -10.27
C THR A 361 -5.93 12.46 -9.48
N THR A 362 -4.81 12.78 -10.12
CA THR A 362 -3.54 12.88 -9.39
C THR A 362 -3.62 13.89 -8.24
N LEU A 363 -4.41 14.96 -8.37
CA LEU A 363 -4.56 15.97 -7.34
C LEU A 363 -5.25 15.43 -6.08
N ALA A 364 -6.35 14.69 -6.23
CA ALA A 364 -7.03 14.07 -5.10
C ALA A 364 -6.15 13.00 -4.43
N HIS A 365 -5.49 12.15 -5.21
CA HIS A 365 -4.56 11.15 -4.66
C HIS A 365 -3.38 11.81 -3.89
N THR A 366 -2.83 12.92 -4.41
CA THR A 366 -1.81 13.72 -3.69
C THR A 366 -2.36 14.35 -2.41
N GLN A 367 -3.62 14.79 -2.40
CA GLN A 367 -4.21 15.39 -1.21
C GLN A 367 -4.30 14.40 -0.04
N CYS A 368 -4.52 13.10 -0.31
CA CYS A 368 -4.44 12.06 0.72
C CYS A 368 -3.05 11.97 1.36
N VAL A 369 -1.98 11.99 0.54
CA VAL A 369 -0.59 12.01 1.02
C VAL A 369 -0.29 13.30 1.79
N ALA A 370 -0.77 14.45 1.31
CA ALA A 370 -0.61 15.75 1.98
C ALA A 370 -1.32 15.78 3.36
N ASP A 371 -2.54 15.26 3.44
CA ASP A 371 -3.31 15.16 4.68
C ASP A 371 -2.59 14.28 5.70
N VAL A 372 -2.01 13.14 5.27
CA VAL A 372 -1.20 12.27 6.15
C VAL A 372 0.07 12.98 6.63
N LEU A 373 0.83 13.59 5.73
CA LEU A 373 2.06 14.33 6.07
C LEU A 373 1.79 15.57 6.95
N SER A 374 0.56 16.10 6.95
CA SER A 374 0.15 17.20 7.85
C SER A 374 0.02 16.79 9.32
N LEU A 375 -0.01 15.48 9.61
CA LEU A 375 0.00 14.94 10.98
C LEU A 375 1.39 14.99 11.65
N GLU A 376 2.44 15.36 10.89
CA GLU A 376 3.82 15.53 11.36
C GLU A 376 4.41 14.32 12.13
N ARG A 377 3.93 13.10 11.83
CA ARG A 377 4.54 11.85 12.32
C ARG A 377 5.65 11.38 11.38
N PRO A 378 6.67 10.66 11.89
CA PRO A 378 7.63 9.93 11.07
C PRO A 378 6.92 9.04 10.04
N THR A 379 7.19 9.25 8.75
CA THR A 379 6.42 8.64 7.65
C THR A 379 7.32 7.92 6.65
N VAL A 380 6.99 6.68 6.29
CA VAL A 380 7.51 6.02 5.09
C VAL A 380 6.50 6.18 3.97
N LEU A 381 6.92 6.62 2.78
CA LEU A 381 6.14 6.56 1.55
C LEU A 381 6.67 5.44 0.66
N LEU A 382 5.79 4.57 0.19
CA LEU A 382 6.09 3.45 -0.69
C LEU A 382 5.39 3.63 -2.05
N GLY A 383 5.82 2.85 -3.05
CA GLY A 383 5.11 2.71 -4.31
C GLY A 383 3.82 1.89 -4.15
N GLY A 384 3.59 0.98 -5.10
CA GLY A 384 2.38 0.16 -5.16
C GLY A 384 2.06 -0.27 -6.59
N GLY A 385 0.79 -0.50 -6.88
CA GLY A 385 0.26 -0.65 -8.23
C GLY A 385 0.39 0.61 -9.10
N GLY A 386 -0.13 0.55 -10.32
CA GLY A 386 0.03 1.60 -11.34
C GLY A 386 0.70 1.06 -12.61
N TYR A 387 -0.12 0.75 -13.61
CA TYR A 387 0.25 0.00 -14.81
C TYR A 387 0.41 0.91 -16.02
N HIS A 388 -0.19 2.11 -15.99
CA HIS A 388 0.20 3.19 -16.89
C HIS A 388 1.48 3.88 -16.40
N VAL A 389 2.64 3.37 -16.87
CA VAL A 389 4.03 3.79 -16.54
C VAL A 389 4.17 5.30 -16.29
N PHE A 390 3.71 6.12 -17.23
CA PHE A 390 3.90 7.56 -17.20
C PHE A 390 2.90 8.31 -16.29
N HIS A 391 1.71 7.79 -16.04
CA HIS A 391 0.79 8.33 -15.03
C HIS A 391 1.32 8.05 -13.63
N THR A 392 1.88 6.85 -13.44
CA THR A 392 2.56 6.44 -12.20
C THR A 392 3.76 7.34 -11.90
N ALA A 393 4.64 7.57 -12.89
CA ALA A 393 5.79 8.47 -12.75
C ALA A 393 5.37 9.92 -12.41
N ARG A 394 4.32 10.45 -13.07
CA ARG A 394 3.74 11.77 -12.77
C ARG A 394 3.23 11.87 -11.33
N CYS A 395 2.45 10.87 -10.89
CA CYS A 395 1.90 10.76 -9.54
C CYS A 395 3.01 10.80 -8.48
N TRP A 396 3.95 9.86 -8.55
CA TRP A 396 5.00 9.74 -7.54
C TRP A 396 5.98 10.93 -7.55
N ALA A 397 6.13 11.66 -8.66
CA ALA A 397 6.89 12.91 -8.70
C ALA A 397 6.19 14.05 -7.94
N ILE A 398 4.86 14.16 -8.05
CA ILE A 398 4.06 15.11 -7.27
C ILE A 398 4.05 14.71 -5.78
N HIS A 399 3.98 13.43 -5.46
CA HIS A 399 4.09 12.95 -4.06
C HIS A 399 5.48 13.23 -3.47
N THR A 400 6.55 13.04 -4.26
CA THR A 400 7.93 13.41 -3.88
C THR A 400 8.02 14.91 -3.58
N ALA A 401 7.45 15.77 -4.42
CA ALA A 401 7.37 17.20 -4.16
C ALA A 401 6.55 17.54 -2.89
N THR A 402 5.49 16.78 -2.62
CA THR A 402 4.63 16.94 -1.43
C THR A 402 5.36 16.54 -0.14
N ALA A 403 6.18 15.48 -0.17
CA ALA A 403 7.10 15.11 0.91
C ALA A 403 8.11 16.24 1.22
N LEU A 404 8.60 16.93 0.18
CA LEU A 404 9.45 18.12 0.26
C LEU A 404 8.71 19.40 0.70
N GLY A 405 7.43 19.32 1.05
CA GLY A 405 6.62 20.47 1.48
C GLY A 405 6.19 21.42 0.35
N ARG A 406 6.29 21.00 -0.92
CA ARG A 406 5.77 21.74 -2.07
C ARG A 406 4.32 21.37 -2.34
N THR A 407 3.52 22.37 -2.68
CA THR A 407 2.13 22.21 -3.15
C THR A 407 2.09 22.05 -4.67
N ALA A 408 0.97 21.53 -5.21
CA ALA A 408 0.75 21.44 -6.66
C ALA A 408 0.92 22.80 -7.39
N ALA A 409 0.55 23.90 -6.74
CA ALA A 409 0.71 25.26 -7.29
C ALA A 409 2.18 25.73 -7.39
N GLN A 410 3.11 25.05 -6.72
CA GLN A 410 4.56 25.31 -6.79
C GLN A 410 5.27 24.39 -7.80
N LEU A 411 4.53 23.55 -8.53
CA LEU A 411 5.03 22.68 -9.58
C LEU A 411 4.66 23.22 -10.97
N PRO A 412 5.44 22.93 -12.02
CA PRO A 412 5.07 23.28 -13.37
C PRO A 412 3.87 22.44 -13.84
N LEU A 413 2.89 23.09 -14.48
CA LEU A 413 1.70 22.42 -15.05
C LEU A 413 2.07 21.35 -16.11
N TYR A 414 3.21 21.51 -16.77
CA TYR A 414 3.66 20.67 -17.88
C TYR A 414 4.98 19.96 -17.55
N ILE A 415 5.18 18.77 -18.12
CA ILE A 415 6.45 18.06 -18.04
C ILE A 415 7.58 18.95 -18.60
N PRO A 416 8.73 19.07 -17.91
CA PRO A 416 9.89 19.79 -18.43
C PRO A 416 10.36 19.24 -19.79
N ARG A 417 10.69 20.12 -20.74
CA ARG A 417 11.21 19.70 -22.06
C ARG A 417 12.60 19.05 -22.00
N THR A 418 13.27 19.18 -20.87
CA THR A 418 14.56 18.56 -20.55
C THR A 418 14.42 17.11 -20.09
N ASP A 419 13.21 16.65 -19.78
CA ASP A 419 12.95 15.28 -19.37
C ASP A 419 13.24 14.30 -20.53
N PRO A 420 14.04 13.23 -20.32
CA PRO A 420 14.41 12.30 -21.38
C PRO A 420 13.22 11.55 -21.96
N TYR A 421 12.12 11.41 -21.21
CA TYR A 421 10.86 10.79 -21.63
C TYR A 421 9.83 11.79 -22.15
N TYR A 422 10.16 13.09 -22.28
CA TYR A 422 9.22 14.14 -22.75
C TYR A 422 8.51 13.76 -24.06
N MET A 423 9.20 13.07 -24.98
CA MET A 423 8.63 12.64 -26.25
C MET A 423 7.68 11.44 -26.12
N ASP A 424 7.89 10.57 -25.13
CA ASP A 424 6.98 9.44 -24.84
C ASP A 424 5.72 9.93 -24.14
N TYR A 425 5.86 10.76 -23.09
CA TYR A 425 4.74 11.50 -22.50
C TYR A 425 3.89 12.24 -23.56
N ARG A 426 4.51 12.74 -24.62
CA ARG A 426 3.84 13.47 -25.72
C ARG A 426 3.14 12.55 -26.73
N ARG A 427 3.54 11.28 -26.86
CA ARG A 427 2.86 10.29 -27.71
C ARG A 427 1.49 9.89 -27.14
N GLU A 428 1.36 9.93 -25.82
CA GLU A 428 0.19 9.46 -25.06
C GLU A 428 -0.87 10.55 -24.82
N CYS A 429 -0.53 11.84 -25.00
CA CYS A 429 -1.43 12.95 -24.69
C CYS A 429 -1.96 13.69 -25.92
N THR A 430 -3.28 13.88 -25.97
CA THR A 430 -3.97 14.84 -26.84
C THR A 430 -4.66 15.88 -25.96
N PRO A 431 -4.41 17.20 -26.12
CA PRO A 431 -3.50 17.85 -27.06
C PRO A 431 -2.02 17.57 -26.77
N LYS A 432 -1.16 17.78 -27.79
CA LYS A 432 0.25 17.33 -27.87
C LYS A 432 1.26 18.02 -26.92
N ARG A 433 0.86 18.43 -25.71
CA ARG A 433 1.74 18.97 -24.67
C ARG A 433 1.42 18.28 -23.33
N PRO A 434 2.27 17.36 -22.85
CA PRO A 434 1.97 16.57 -21.66
C PRO A 434 1.93 17.42 -20.39
N THR A 435 0.87 17.26 -19.61
CA THR A 435 0.71 17.83 -18.28
C THR A 435 1.43 16.99 -17.22
N LEU A 436 1.75 17.61 -16.09
CA LEU A 436 2.28 16.89 -14.91
C LEU A 436 1.15 16.17 -14.17
N HIS A 437 -0.05 16.76 -14.10
CA HIS A 437 -1.23 16.13 -13.49
C HIS A 437 -2.02 15.33 -14.54
N VAL A 438 -2.60 14.21 -14.10
CA VAL A 438 -3.70 13.53 -14.79
C VAL A 438 -5.02 14.12 -14.29
N PHE A 439 -5.86 14.54 -15.23
CA PHE A 439 -7.18 15.10 -15.02
C PHE A 439 -8.23 14.11 -15.53
N LEU A 440 -9.48 14.26 -15.09
CA LEU A 440 -10.59 13.49 -15.68
C LEU A 440 -10.91 14.00 -17.08
N ASP A 441 -11.13 13.08 -18.00
CA ASP A 441 -11.76 13.33 -19.28
C ASP A 441 -13.28 13.13 -19.12
N PRO A 442 -14.10 14.20 -19.24
CA PRO A 442 -15.54 14.11 -19.01
C PRO A 442 -16.26 13.23 -20.05
N ASP A 443 -15.66 12.98 -21.21
CA ASP A 443 -16.25 12.16 -22.27
C ASP A 443 -15.89 10.66 -22.12
N VAL A 444 -14.95 10.31 -21.22
CA VAL A 444 -14.41 8.95 -21.04
C VAL A 444 -14.58 8.41 -19.62
N ASP A 445 -14.24 9.19 -18.59
CA ASP A 445 -14.17 8.69 -17.21
C ASP A 445 -15.55 8.56 -16.55
N ASP A 446 -16.52 9.40 -16.93
CA ASP A 446 -17.92 9.40 -16.43
C ASP A 446 -18.00 9.13 -14.90
N PRO A 447 -17.47 10.02 -14.02
CA PRO A 447 -17.41 9.74 -12.58
C PRO A 447 -18.80 9.50 -11.97
N LEU A 448 -18.89 8.54 -11.04
CA LEU A 448 -20.13 8.18 -10.36
C LEU A 448 -20.74 9.42 -9.66
N PRO A 449 -22.05 9.69 -9.80
CA PRO A 449 -22.69 10.82 -9.13
C PRO A 449 -22.43 10.83 -7.62
N LEU A 450 -22.25 12.03 -7.06
CA LEU A 450 -21.98 12.18 -5.63
C LEU A 450 -23.12 11.61 -4.76
N GLY A 451 -24.38 11.71 -5.22
CA GLY A 451 -25.54 11.14 -4.53
C GLY A 451 -25.44 9.64 -4.31
N ASP A 452 -24.98 8.90 -5.33
CA ASP A 452 -24.82 7.45 -5.29
C ASP A 452 -23.60 7.06 -4.46
N SER A 453 -22.49 7.80 -4.65
CA SER A 453 -21.25 7.63 -3.87
C SER A 453 -21.47 7.84 -2.36
N LEU A 454 -22.38 8.73 -1.97
CA LEU A 454 -22.72 9.00 -0.57
C LEU A 454 -23.42 7.82 0.13
N ALA A 455 -23.97 6.84 -0.61
CA ALA A 455 -24.51 5.61 0.00
C ALA A 455 -23.39 4.78 0.65
N PHE A 456 -22.27 4.61 -0.06
CA PHE A 456 -21.08 3.91 0.43
C PHE A 456 -20.43 4.68 1.59
N TRP A 457 -20.30 6.00 1.49
CA TRP A 457 -19.81 6.82 2.60
C TRP A 457 -20.66 6.67 3.89
N ARG A 458 -21.99 6.53 3.78
CA ARG A 458 -22.85 6.25 4.94
C ARG A 458 -22.60 4.86 5.54
N GLN A 459 -22.37 3.84 4.70
CA GLN A 459 -22.02 2.50 5.16
C GLN A 459 -20.66 2.50 5.89
N LEU A 460 -19.66 3.17 5.35
CA LEU A 460 -18.37 3.43 6.02
C LEU A 460 -18.58 4.05 7.40
N CYS A 461 -19.37 5.13 7.48
CA CYS A 461 -19.69 5.81 8.73
C CYS A 461 -20.37 4.92 9.77
N CYS A 462 -21.14 3.91 9.35
CA CYS A 462 -21.73 2.92 10.26
C CYS A 462 -20.72 1.85 10.70
N SER A 463 -19.93 1.31 9.77
CA SER A 463 -18.95 0.24 10.00
C SER A 463 -17.82 0.69 10.94
N ILE A 464 -17.21 1.85 10.65
CA ILE A 464 -16.03 2.35 11.37
C ILE A 464 -16.31 2.64 12.86
N GLN A 465 -17.56 2.86 13.27
CA GLN A 465 -17.93 3.15 14.66
C GLN A 465 -17.50 2.05 15.63
N TRP A 466 -17.69 0.79 15.26
CA TRP A 466 -17.37 -0.35 16.12
C TRP A 466 -15.86 -0.50 16.31
N GLN A 467 -15.10 -0.38 15.23
CA GLN A 467 -13.65 -0.47 15.24
C GLN A 467 -13.01 0.66 16.03
N MET A 468 -13.53 1.89 15.87
CA MET A 468 -13.07 3.05 16.63
C MET A 468 -13.43 2.95 18.11
N HIS A 469 -14.56 2.32 18.46
CA HIS A 469 -14.89 2.01 19.84
C HIS A 469 -13.86 1.02 20.44
N THR A 470 -13.57 -0.09 19.76
CA THR A 470 -12.57 -1.07 20.19
C THR A 470 -11.17 -0.45 20.33
N ALA A 471 -10.71 0.31 19.33
CA ALA A 471 -9.42 0.98 19.35
C ALA A 471 -9.27 1.96 20.54
N ARG A 472 -10.33 2.74 20.86
CA ARG A 472 -10.35 3.61 22.05
C ARG A 472 -10.21 2.80 23.34
N LEU A 473 -10.96 1.71 23.51
CA LEU A 473 -10.88 0.87 24.71
C LEU A 473 -9.49 0.28 24.92
N VAL A 474 -8.88 -0.25 23.85
CA VAL A 474 -7.53 -0.82 23.90
C VAL A 474 -6.49 0.26 24.24
N ARG A 475 -6.55 1.45 23.61
CA ARG A 475 -5.65 2.57 23.92
C ARG A 475 -5.79 3.07 25.36
N GLN A 476 -7.01 3.13 25.89
CA GLN A 476 -7.27 3.47 27.29
C GLN A 476 -6.67 2.43 28.25
N GLY A 477 -6.83 1.13 27.95
CA GLY A 477 -6.22 0.04 28.70
C GLY A 477 -4.68 0.11 28.71
N PHE A 478 -4.06 0.31 27.55
CA PHE A 478 -2.61 0.47 27.42
C PHE A 478 -2.09 1.68 28.22
N THR A 479 -2.75 2.84 28.09
CA THR A 479 -2.39 4.08 28.81
C THR A 479 -2.46 3.88 30.32
N ARG A 480 -3.52 3.23 30.82
CA ARG A 480 -3.69 2.91 32.25
C ARG A 480 -2.56 2.00 32.76
N THR A 481 -2.20 0.97 32.00
CA THR A 481 -1.11 0.05 32.34
C THR A 481 0.24 0.78 32.41
N LEU A 482 0.57 1.63 31.43
CA LEU A 482 1.79 2.43 31.46
C LEU A 482 1.85 3.39 32.66
N GLN A 483 0.73 4.02 33.02
CA GLN A 483 0.64 4.90 34.18
C GLN A 483 0.91 4.12 35.49
N LEU A 484 0.31 2.94 35.66
CA LEU A 484 0.54 2.06 36.81
C LEU A 484 2.01 1.59 36.89
N CYS A 485 2.62 1.21 35.77
CA CYS A 485 4.03 0.83 35.73
C CYS A 485 4.96 1.99 36.13
N ARG A 486 4.70 3.22 35.66
CA ARG A 486 5.44 4.42 36.06
C ARG A 486 5.30 4.71 37.56
N GLN A 487 4.09 4.61 38.10
CA GLN A 487 3.82 4.79 39.54
C GLN A 487 4.55 3.74 40.39
N ARG A 488 4.49 2.46 40.01
CA ARG A 488 5.23 1.37 40.69
C ARG A 488 6.73 1.58 40.66
N ARG A 489 7.32 1.95 39.52
CA ARG A 489 8.75 2.28 39.41
C ARG A 489 9.13 3.47 40.31
N ALA A 490 8.33 4.52 40.34
CA ALA A 490 8.57 5.68 41.22
C ALA A 490 8.42 5.33 42.71
N ALA A 491 7.53 4.41 43.08
CA ALA A 491 7.42 3.90 44.45
C ALA A 491 8.66 3.09 44.86
N LEU A 492 9.12 2.16 44.01
CA LEU A 492 10.34 1.38 44.24
C LEU A 492 11.57 2.26 44.37
N LEU A 493 11.77 3.22 43.47
CA LEU A 493 12.91 4.16 43.54
C LEU A 493 12.91 4.99 44.84
N ARG A 494 11.73 5.41 45.33
CA ARG A 494 11.62 6.07 46.64
C ARG A 494 11.96 5.13 47.79
N GLN A 495 11.53 3.86 47.74
CA GLN A 495 11.88 2.86 48.76
C GLN A 495 13.39 2.63 48.82
N PHE A 496 14.06 2.47 47.67
CA PHE A 496 15.52 2.35 47.62
C PHE A 496 16.22 3.59 48.18
N ALA A 497 15.83 4.79 47.75
CA ALA A 497 16.39 6.04 48.29
C ALA A 497 16.23 6.16 49.82
N THR A 498 15.08 5.75 50.38
CA THR A 498 14.89 5.74 51.85
C THR A 498 15.71 4.65 52.56
N GLN A 499 16.01 3.52 51.92
CA GLN A 499 16.87 2.48 52.49
C GLN A 499 18.36 2.87 52.44
N GLU A 500 18.79 3.58 51.40
CA GLU A 500 20.16 4.12 51.31
C GLU A 500 20.37 5.26 52.30
N ALA A 501 19.44 6.23 52.37
CA ALA A 501 19.46 7.27 53.40
C ALA A 501 19.42 6.67 54.82
N GLY A 502 18.70 5.57 55.04
CA GLY A 502 18.68 4.83 56.32
C GLY A 502 19.99 4.10 56.66
N ARG A 503 20.83 3.81 55.66
CA ARG A 503 22.18 3.23 55.85
C ARG A 503 23.23 4.32 56.09
N GLU A 504 23.15 5.45 55.40
CA GLU A 504 24.08 6.58 55.56
C GLU A 504 23.84 7.38 56.85
N SER A 505 22.61 7.43 57.35
CA SER A 505 22.24 8.17 58.58
C SER A 505 22.60 7.46 59.91
N GLY A 506 23.25 6.29 59.86
CA GLY A 506 24.05 5.80 60.99
C GLY A 506 23.30 5.50 62.30
N ILE A 507 22.02 5.09 62.26
CA ILE A 507 21.31 4.64 63.47
C ILE A 507 21.58 3.15 63.69
N GLY A 508 22.53 2.85 64.59
CA GLY A 508 22.86 1.49 65.00
C GLY A 508 21.72 0.82 65.78
N VAL A 509 20.87 0.07 65.10
CA VAL A 509 19.86 -0.78 65.75
C VAL A 509 20.51 -2.07 66.24
N SER A 510 20.74 -2.17 67.55
CA SER A 510 21.20 -3.39 68.19
C SER A 510 20.14 -4.49 68.10
N GLY A 511 20.35 -5.48 67.22
CA GLY A 511 19.48 -6.65 67.13
C GLY A 511 19.55 -7.52 68.39
N PRO A 512 18.44 -8.17 68.81
CA PRO A 512 18.44 -9.02 70.00
C PRO A 512 19.34 -10.25 69.79
N LYS A 513 20.19 -10.54 70.79
CA LYS A 513 21.07 -11.71 70.80
C LYS A 513 20.27 -13.01 70.70
N ARG A 514 20.42 -13.75 69.60
CA ARG A 514 20.08 -15.19 69.60
C ARG A 514 21.13 -15.94 70.44
N PRO A 515 20.72 -16.89 71.32
CA PRO A 515 21.67 -17.72 72.04
C PRO A 515 22.36 -18.71 71.09
N ARG A 516 23.65 -18.96 71.34
CA ARG A 516 24.38 -20.06 70.71
C ARG A 516 24.00 -21.37 71.39
N SER A 517 23.53 -22.36 70.64
CA SER A 517 23.64 -23.77 70.99
C SER A 517 24.64 -24.43 70.05
N ALA A 518 25.76 -24.92 70.60
CA ALA A 518 26.68 -25.76 69.85
C ALA A 518 26.09 -27.17 69.72
N ASN A 519 26.31 -27.82 68.57
CA ASN A 519 27.06 -29.08 68.53
C ASN A 519 27.48 -29.39 67.10
N ALA A 520 28.57 -30.14 66.99
CA ALA A 520 29.22 -30.52 65.74
C ALA A 520 29.19 -32.05 65.55
N THR A 521 29.81 -32.48 64.45
CA THR A 521 30.29 -33.85 64.13
C THR A 521 29.27 -34.96 63.86
N ASP A 522 29.34 -35.44 62.62
CA ASP A 522 29.29 -36.82 62.14
C ASP A 522 28.19 -37.79 62.60
N ARG A 523 27.47 -38.31 61.59
CA ARG A 523 27.42 -39.75 61.32
C ARG A 523 26.99 -40.06 59.87
N ASP A 524 27.91 -40.73 59.19
CA ASP A 524 27.77 -41.80 58.19
C ASP A 524 26.42 -42.21 57.57
N ALA A 525 26.56 -42.52 56.28
CA ALA A 525 26.04 -43.70 55.57
C ALA A 525 24.56 -43.84 55.19
N ASN A 526 24.35 -43.67 53.88
CA ASN A 526 23.81 -44.68 52.94
C ASN A 526 22.29 -44.96 52.92
N GLU A 527 21.86 -45.62 51.83
CA GLU A 527 20.47 -45.85 51.37
C GLU A 527 19.81 -44.59 50.73
N GLY A 528 19.30 -44.59 49.49
CA GLY A 528 19.24 -45.64 48.46
C GLY A 528 17.81 -46.00 48.08
N VAL A 529 17.14 -45.14 47.29
CA VAL A 529 15.86 -45.46 46.64
C VAL A 529 15.83 -44.86 45.23
N GLU A 530 15.42 -45.68 44.27
CA GLU A 530 15.28 -45.34 42.85
C GLU A 530 13.87 -44.80 42.50
N ASP A 531 13.81 -44.18 41.33
CA ASP A 531 12.78 -44.38 40.30
C ASP A 531 11.45 -43.57 40.23
N ARG A 532 11.08 -43.35 38.95
CA ARG A 532 9.85 -42.76 38.35
C ARG A 532 9.87 -41.23 38.17
N VAL A 533 10.07 -40.65 36.98
CA VAL A 533 9.64 -40.97 35.60
C VAL A 533 8.12 -40.94 35.39
N VAL A 534 7.70 -40.32 34.27
CA VAL A 534 6.37 -40.34 33.60
C VAL A 534 5.38 -39.19 33.91
N SER A 535 5.43 -38.16 33.03
CA SER A 535 4.32 -37.40 32.38
C SER A 535 3.18 -36.76 33.22
N ALA A 536 2.46 -35.74 32.73
CA ALA A 536 2.31 -35.24 31.35
C ALA A 536 2.18 -33.71 31.29
#